data_AF-A0A378LV62-F1
#
_entry.id   AF-A0A378LV62-F1
#
_cell.length_a   1.000
_cell.length_b   1.000
_cell.length_c   1.000
_cell.angle_alpha   90.00
_cell.angle_beta   90.00
_cell.angle_gamma   90.00
#
_symmetry.space_group_name_H-M   'P 1'
#
loop_
_entity.id
_entity.type
_entity.pdbx_description
1 polymer ?
#
loop_
_entity_poly.entity_id
_entity_poly.type
_entity_poly.pdbx_seq_one_letter_code
_entity_poly.pdbx_strand_id
1 'polypeptide(L)'
;MLQKIEEIKNFKKALIDIHYNTWLVLDLDNTVMTPRVAFGGDAWFEGLFFHVSKNKIELTIAQPSLMSVYNTAQHFVRTAAVEPEIVRIIKALQDIGIPIIGLTARGYSIRHQTLRQLEDMGVDFSRNSIVPDDGSSCEGGVIFCDGGDKGEHLNSLFSRIKRMPRHIVMLDDKKKHLERVMLALKSHGILFTGYRYGYLDDEVKKFNMEIANLQLAHLWKWLSATVQEDVKKLKLISEELINDLSPSIDLENFFLPSHPLHPTKLHSDEKKPKLLKRSSSAPSFFVKEMLKATEAEAVQSIEVARPSTP
;
A
#
# COMPACT_ATOMS: atom_id res chain seq x y z
N MET A 1 31.39 -4.17 17.82
CA MET A 1 30.46 -4.22 16.67
C MET A 1 29.17 -3.53 17.10
N LEU A 2 28.77 -2.46 16.39
CA LEU A 2 27.54 -1.73 16.73
C LEU A 2 26.35 -2.60 16.29
N GLN A 3 25.59 -3.08 17.27
CA GLN A 3 24.26 -3.66 17.07
C GLN A 3 23.33 -2.92 18.01
N LYS A 4 22.33 -2.23 17.46
CA LYS A 4 21.37 -1.48 18.26
C LYS A 4 19.97 -1.65 17.71
N ILE A 5 19.00 -1.64 18.61
CA ILE A 5 17.59 -1.51 18.28
C ILE A 5 17.06 -0.33 19.10
N GLU A 6 16.55 0.69 18.42
CA GLU A 6 16.02 1.91 19.02
C GLU A 6 14.55 2.11 18.60
N GLU A 7 13.76 2.79 19.44
CA GLU A 7 12.39 3.13 19.10
C GLU A 7 12.31 4.54 18.49
N ILE A 8 11.57 4.67 17.39
CA ILE A 8 11.33 5.94 16.71
C ILE A 8 9.87 6.08 16.31
N LYS A 9 9.37 7.32 16.31
CA LYS A 9 8.03 7.68 15.81
C LYS A 9 8.06 8.58 14.57
N ASN A 10 9.22 8.67 13.92
CA ASN A 10 9.39 9.45 12.71
C ASN A 10 10.49 8.84 11.85
N PHE A 11 10.17 8.51 10.60
CA PHE A 11 11.06 7.85 9.66
C PHE A 11 12.37 8.62 9.46
N LYS A 12 12.34 9.97 9.47
CA LYS A 12 13.53 10.80 9.25
C LYS A 12 14.62 10.57 10.29
N LYS A 13 14.27 10.10 11.49
CA LYS A 13 15.28 9.77 12.52
C LYS A 13 16.21 8.66 12.07
N ALA A 14 15.72 7.69 11.29
CA ALA A 14 16.55 6.59 10.82
C ALA A 14 17.62 7.02 9.80
N LEU A 15 17.44 8.17 9.15
CA LEU A 15 18.35 8.66 8.10
C LEU A 15 19.76 8.96 8.63
N ILE A 16 19.92 9.22 9.93
CA ILE A 16 21.23 9.53 10.55
C ILE A 16 22.23 8.37 10.40
N ASP A 17 21.73 7.14 10.32
CA ASP A 17 22.55 5.91 10.22
C ASP A 17 22.60 5.36 8.77
N ILE A 18 22.01 6.07 7.80
CA ILE A 18 22.06 5.69 6.39
C ILE A 18 23.26 6.37 5.73
N HIS A 19 24.17 5.56 5.20
CA HIS A 19 25.39 5.99 4.52
C HIS A 19 25.51 5.25 3.17
N TYR A 20 26.46 5.64 2.33
CA TYR A 20 26.61 5.10 0.96
C TYR A 20 26.77 3.56 0.85
N ASN A 21 27.17 2.88 1.93
CA ASN A 21 27.33 1.42 2.01
C ASN A 21 26.24 0.72 2.87
N THR A 22 25.18 1.45 3.21
CA THR A 22 24.01 0.94 3.93
C THR A 22 23.02 0.34 2.93
N TRP A 23 22.45 -0.81 3.27
CA TRP A 23 21.17 -1.24 2.67
C TRP A 23 20.04 -0.90 3.63
N LEU A 24 18.96 -0.36 3.08
CA LEU A 24 17.76 -0.07 3.85
C LEU A 24 16.77 -1.21 3.68
N VAL A 25 16.35 -1.82 4.78
CA VAL A 25 15.33 -2.87 4.80
C VAL A 25 14.08 -2.30 5.46
N LEU A 26 12.95 -2.39 4.77
CA LEU A 26 11.69 -1.85 5.24
C LEU A 26 10.67 -2.96 5.35
N ASP A 27 10.10 -3.12 6.54
CA ASP A 27 8.79 -3.76 6.63
C ASP A 27 7.72 -2.95 5.87
N LEU A 28 6.59 -3.59 5.55
CA LEU A 28 5.53 -2.96 4.78
C LEU A 28 4.37 -2.49 5.65
N ASP A 29 3.67 -3.42 6.31
CA ASP A 29 2.45 -3.12 7.06
C ASP A 29 2.77 -2.33 8.33
N ASN A 30 2.06 -1.21 8.55
CA ASN A 30 2.33 -0.24 9.61
C ASN A 30 3.72 0.43 9.57
N THR A 31 4.55 0.11 8.59
CA THR A 31 5.89 0.69 8.40
C THR A 31 5.95 1.63 7.19
N VAL A 32 5.69 1.09 5.99
CA VAL A 32 5.64 1.87 4.75
C VAL A 32 4.20 2.20 4.38
N MET A 33 3.30 1.23 4.56
CA MET A 33 1.89 1.35 4.19
C MET A 33 0.93 0.99 5.33
N THR A 34 -0.26 1.59 5.28
CA THR A 34 -1.40 1.29 6.16
C THR A 34 -2.68 1.27 5.34
N PRO A 35 -3.66 0.39 5.64
CA PRO A 35 -4.94 0.38 4.93
C PRO A 35 -5.73 1.68 5.17
N ARG A 36 -6.52 2.09 4.17
CA ARG A 36 -7.45 3.25 4.30
C ARG A 36 -8.75 2.91 5.02
N VAL A 37 -8.93 1.64 5.35
CA VAL A 37 -10.11 1.04 5.95
C VAL A 37 -9.67 0.16 7.13
N ALA A 38 -10.58 -0.20 8.02
CA ALA A 38 -10.25 -0.94 9.24
C ALA A 38 -9.90 -2.41 8.96
N PHE A 39 -10.49 -3.03 7.93
CA PHE A 39 -10.14 -4.40 7.54
C PHE A 39 -8.94 -4.44 6.57
N GLY A 40 -8.33 -5.60 6.43
CA GLY A 40 -7.22 -5.85 5.50
C GLY A 40 -5.82 -5.49 6.01
N GLY A 41 -5.71 -4.77 7.12
CA GLY A 41 -4.43 -4.47 7.76
C GLY A 41 -3.96 -5.56 8.72
N ASP A 42 -2.74 -5.37 9.22
CA ASP A 42 -2.10 -6.25 10.22
C ASP A 42 -2.94 -6.35 11.51
N ALA A 43 -3.47 -5.24 12.02
CA ALA A 43 -4.32 -5.24 13.22
C ALA A 43 -5.60 -6.08 13.04
N TRP A 44 -6.21 -6.04 11.84
CA TRP A 44 -7.36 -6.89 11.54
C TRP A 44 -6.95 -8.36 11.41
N PHE A 45 -5.83 -8.64 10.74
CA PHE A 45 -5.30 -10.00 10.64
C PHE A 45 -5.05 -10.63 12.01
N GLU A 46 -4.37 -9.93 12.92
CA GLU A 46 -4.18 -10.38 14.30
C GLU A 46 -5.53 -10.52 15.04
N GLY A 47 -6.45 -9.57 14.83
CA GLY A 47 -7.81 -9.61 15.36
C GLY A 47 -8.60 -10.85 14.93
N LEU A 48 -8.39 -11.36 13.72
CA LEU A 48 -9.03 -12.59 13.25
C LEU A 48 -8.59 -13.83 14.06
N PHE A 49 -7.30 -13.96 14.37
CA PHE A 49 -6.81 -15.06 15.22
C PHE A 49 -7.33 -14.94 16.64
N PHE A 50 -7.36 -13.71 17.20
CA PHE A 50 -7.95 -13.47 18.51
C PHE A 50 -9.44 -13.82 18.54
N HIS A 51 -10.19 -13.47 17.49
CA HIS A 51 -11.61 -13.81 17.35
C HIS A 51 -11.83 -15.34 17.31
N VAL A 52 -11.05 -16.06 16.50
CA VAL A 52 -11.11 -17.54 16.43
C VAL A 52 -10.85 -18.17 17.80
N SER A 53 -9.82 -17.71 18.50
CA SER A 53 -9.48 -18.16 19.85
C SER A 53 -10.61 -17.88 20.85
N LYS A 54 -11.14 -16.66 20.86
CA LYS A 54 -12.25 -16.25 21.73
C LYS A 54 -13.53 -17.06 21.49
N ASN A 55 -13.80 -17.41 20.23
CA ASN A 55 -14.95 -18.23 19.84
C ASN A 55 -14.70 -19.75 19.96
N LYS A 56 -13.55 -20.17 20.51
CA LYS A 56 -13.17 -21.57 20.70
C LYS A 56 -13.23 -22.40 19.41
N ILE A 57 -12.91 -21.77 18.28
CA ILE A 57 -12.77 -22.44 17.00
C ILE A 57 -11.33 -22.98 16.92
N GLU A 58 -11.17 -24.26 16.59
CA GLU A 58 -9.85 -24.87 16.49
C GLU A 58 -9.02 -24.20 15.39
N LEU A 59 -7.80 -23.76 15.72
CA LEU A 59 -6.98 -22.96 14.81
C LEU A 59 -6.60 -23.71 13.54
N THR A 60 -6.27 -24.99 13.65
CA THR A 60 -5.94 -25.88 12.51
C THR A 60 -7.08 -25.95 11.49
N ILE A 61 -8.33 -25.91 11.96
CA ILE A 61 -9.55 -25.93 11.13
C ILE A 61 -9.88 -24.54 10.59
N ALA A 62 -9.60 -23.49 11.37
CA ALA A 62 -9.90 -22.11 11.02
C ALA A 62 -8.88 -21.48 10.08
N GLN A 63 -7.61 -21.88 10.16
CA GLN A 63 -6.50 -21.23 9.45
C GLN A 63 -6.69 -21.18 7.92
N PRO A 64 -7.15 -22.23 7.23
CA PRO A 64 -7.44 -22.13 5.79
C PRO A 64 -8.50 -21.07 5.49
N SER A 65 -9.57 -21.01 6.29
CA SER A 65 -10.64 -20.02 6.14
C SER A 65 -10.15 -18.61 6.48
N LEU A 66 -9.28 -18.45 7.49
CA LEU A 66 -8.67 -17.17 7.85
C LEU A 66 -7.83 -16.62 6.70
N MET A 67 -6.97 -17.46 6.12
CA MET A 67 -6.14 -17.07 4.98
C MET A 67 -6.98 -16.79 3.74
N SER A 68 -8.03 -17.58 3.48
CA SER A 68 -8.98 -17.36 2.40
C SER A 68 -9.65 -15.98 2.49
N VAL A 69 -10.18 -15.64 3.67
CA VAL A 69 -10.83 -14.35 3.92
C VAL A 69 -9.82 -13.20 3.85
N TYR A 70 -8.66 -13.32 4.51
CA TYR A 70 -7.64 -12.27 4.50
C TYR A 70 -7.09 -12.02 3.09
N ASN A 71 -6.77 -13.07 2.35
CA ASN A 71 -6.23 -12.93 0.99
C ASN A 71 -7.27 -12.31 0.05
N THR A 72 -8.54 -12.71 0.16
CA THR A 72 -9.63 -12.12 -0.61
C THR A 72 -9.80 -10.63 -0.29
N ALA A 73 -9.71 -10.25 0.98
CA ALA A 73 -9.78 -8.84 1.38
C ALA A 73 -8.71 -7.98 0.69
N GLN A 74 -7.51 -8.50 0.46
CA GLN A 74 -6.45 -7.76 -0.24
C GLN A 74 -6.79 -7.40 -1.69
N HIS A 75 -7.80 -8.01 -2.31
CA HIS A 75 -8.26 -7.59 -3.64
C HIS A 75 -8.97 -6.22 -3.61
N PHE A 76 -9.55 -5.86 -2.47
CA PHE A 76 -10.36 -4.65 -2.29
C PHE A 76 -9.59 -3.56 -1.52
N VAL A 77 -8.72 -3.97 -0.59
CA VAL A 77 -8.03 -3.04 0.30
C VAL A 77 -7.08 -2.13 -0.47
N ARG A 78 -7.23 -0.83 -0.21
CA ARG A 78 -6.33 0.23 -0.65
C ARG A 78 -5.51 0.74 0.53
N THR A 79 -4.32 1.21 0.23
CA THR A 79 -3.34 1.65 1.21
C THR A 79 -3.01 3.14 1.03
N ALA A 80 -2.40 3.70 2.07
CA ALA A 80 -1.73 4.98 2.04
C ALA A 80 -0.35 4.82 2.68
N ALA A 81 0.55 5.75 2.38
CA ALA A 81 1.83 5.82 3.07
C ALA A 81 1.60 6.12 4.55
N VAL A 82 2.35 5.46 5.43
CA VAL A 82 2.24 5.67 6.89
C VAL A 82 2.56 7.11 7.27
N GLU A 83 3.61 7.68 6.67
CA GLU A 83 3.93 9.11 6.74
C GLU A 83 3.88 9.73 5.33
N PRO A 84 3.42 10.99 5.20
CA PRO A 84 3.37 11.68 3.91
C PRO A 84 4.71 11.75 3.15
N GLU A 85 5.83 11.78 3.89
CA GLU A 85 7.17 11.95 3.31
C GLU A 85 7.86 10.63 2.96
N ILE A 86 7.38 9.47 3.42
CA ILE A 86 8.07 8.18 3.23
C ILE A 86 8.33 7.89 1.75
N VAL A 87 7.34 8.14 0.88
CA VAL A 87 7.47 7.91 -0.56
C VAL A 87 8.57 8.77 -1.17
N ARG A 88 8.67 10.04 -0.76
CA ARG A 88 9.72 10.96 -1.23
C ARG A 88 11.09 10.55 -0.72
N ILE A 89 11.18 10.12 0.54
CA ILE A 89 12.43 9.66 1.16
C ILE A 89 12.94 8.39 0.48
N ILE A 90 12.07 7.40 0.25
CA ILE A 90 12.42 6.16 -0.48
C ILE A 90 13.01 6.49 -1.85
N LYS A 91 12.33 7.36 -2.63
CA LYS A 91 12.80 7.79 -3.96
C LYS A 91 14.15 8.49 -3.90
N ALA A 92 14.31 9.45 -2.98
CA ALA A 92 15.56 10.19 -2.82
C ALA A 92 16.74 9.28 -2.45
N LEU A 93 16.52 8.28 -1.58
CA LEU A 93 17.52 7.30 -1.22
C LEU A 93 17.89 6.38 -2.41
N GLN A 94 16.90 5.97 -3.20
CA GLN A 94 17.14 5.22 -4.44
C GLN A 94 17.91 6.05 -5.48
N ASP A 95 17.61 7.35 -5.60
CA ASP A 95 18.27 8.28 -6.53
C ASP A 95 19.76 8.44 -6.25
N ILE A 96 20.16 8.38 -4.97
CA ILE A 96 21.57 8.42 -4.55
C ILE A 96 22.22 7.03 -4.46
N GLY A 97 21.50 5.99 -4.92
CA GLY A 97 22.04 4.63 -5.06
C GLY A 97 22.03 3.76 -3.80
N ILE A 98 21.27 4.12 -2.77
CA ILE A 98 21.04 3.26 -1.60
C ILE A 98 20.10 2.11 -2.01
N PRO A 99 20.51 0.84 -1.89
CA PRO A 99 19.61 -0.28 -2.10
C PRO A 99 18.52 -0.32 -1.03
N ILE A 100 17.28 -0.47 -1.46
CA ILE A 100 16.12 -0.58 -0.57
C ILE A 100 15.43 -1.92 -0.84
N ILE A 101 15.12 -2.64 0.23
CA ILE A 101 14.45 -3.95 0.20
C ILE A 101 13.13 -3.84 0.96
N GLY A 102 12.02 -4.23 0.33
CA GLY A 102 10.79 -4.53 1.05
C GLY A 102 10.88 -5.92 1.69
N LEU A 103 10.55 -6.06 2.97
CA LEU A 103 10.61 -7.33 3.70
C LEU A 103 9.36 -7.53 4.55
N THR A 104 8.42 -8.33 4.05
CA THR A 104 7.07 -8.44 4.63
C THR A 104 6.76 -9.84 5.15
N ALA A 105 5.96 -9.91 6.21
CA ALA A 105 5.37 -11.16 6.69
C ALA A 105 4.22 -11.66 5.79
N ARG A 106 3.76 -10.87 4.81
CA ARG A 106 2.73 -11.30 3.86
C ARG A 106 3.19 -12.51 3.04
N GLY A 107 2.22 -13.33 2.67
CA GLY A 107 2.44 -14.48 1.79
C GLY A 107 2.62 -14.08 0.33
N TYR A 108 3.40 -14.88 -0.40
CA TYR A 108 3.64 -14.67 -1.83
C TYR A 108 2.36 -14.82 -2.68
N SER A 109 1.35 -15.51 -2.15
CA SER A 109 0.02 -15.66 -2.79
C SER A 109 -0.70 -14.34 -3.04
N ILE A 110 -0.40 -13.28 -2.27
CA ILE A 110 -0.99 -11.94 -2.40
C ILE A 110 0.00 -10.89 -2.92
N ARG A 111 1.07 -11.34 -3.60
CA ARG A 111 2.12 -10.45 -4.10
C ARG A 111 1.61 -9.40 -5.09
N HIS A 112 0.72 -9.76 -6.01
CA HIS A 112 0.19 -8.82 -7.00
C HIS A 112 -0.64 -7.71 -6.34
N GLN A 113 -1.41 -8.07 -5.30
CA GLN A 113 -2.17 -7.12 -4.49
C GLN A 113 -1.23 -6.21 -3.70
N THR A 114 -0.16 -6.77 -3.14
CA THR A 114 0.86 -6.01 -2.39
C THR A 114 1.61 -5.04 -3.29
N LEU A 115 2.08 -5.47 -4.45
CA LEU A 115 2.79 -4.62 -5.42
C LEU A 115 1.86 -3.51 -5.96
N ARG A 116 0.61 -3.84 -6.28
CA ARG A 116 -0.40 -2.84 -6.64
C ARG A 116 -0.62 -1.82 -5.52
N GLN A 117 -0.72 -2.25 -4.27
CA GLN A 117 -0.88 -1.36 -3.10
C GLN A 117 0.33 -0.43 -2.90
N LEU A 118 1.55 -0.90 -3.21
CA LEU A 118 2.74 -0.05 -3.22
C LEU A 118 2.71 0.96 -4.36
N GLU A 119 2.36 0.50 -5.56
CA GLU A 119 2.25 1.33 -6.77
C GLU A 119 1.18 2.42 -6.64
N ASP A 120 0.01 2.10 -6.06
CA ASP A 120 -1.11 3.04 -5.83
C ASP A 120 -0.68 4.29 -5.03
N MET A 121 0.33 4.16 -4.16
CA MET A 121 0.91 5.27 -3.39
C MET A 121 2.26 5.75 -3.94
N GLY A 122 2.70 5.22 -5.08
CA GLY A 122 3.90 5.64 -5.80
C GLY A 122 5.21 5.11 -5.22
N VAL A 123 5.20 3.98 -4.51
CA VAL A 123 6.38 3.25 -4.04
C VAL A 123 6.71 2.13 -5.02
N ASP A 124 7.98 2.06 -5.43
CA ASP A 124 8.50 1.01 -6.31
C ASP A 124 9.87 0.55 -5.80
N PHE A 125 9.92 -0.66 -5.23
CA PHE A 125 11.17 -1.26 -4.73
C PHE A 125 11.97 -1.96 -5.83
N SER A 126 11.41 -2.19 -7.02
CA SER A 126 12.13 -2.82 -8.14
C SER A 126 13.24 -1.91 -8.68
N ARG A 127 13.07 -0.58 -8.51
CA ARG A 127 14.04 0.42 -8.90
C ARG A 127 15.37 0.24 -8.18
N ASN A 128 16.42 -0.06 -8.97
CA ASN A 128 17.76 -0.39 -8.48
C ASN A 128 17.79 -1.56 -7.48
N SER A 129 16.80 -2.47 -7.59
CA SER A 129 16.68 -3.62 -6.69
C SER A 129 17.90 -4.53 -6.79
N ILE A 130 18.34 -5.00 -5.63
CA ILE A 130 19.32 -6.09 -5.46
C ILE A 130 18.65 -7.43 -5.15
N VAL A 131 17.32 -7.43 -4.98
CA VAL A 131 16.50 -8.62 -4.74
C VAL A 131 16.06 -9.16 -6.10
N PRO A 132 16.56 -10.34 -6.51
CA PRO A 132 16.14 -10.95 -7.76
C PRO A 132 14.76 -11.61 -7.61
N ASP A 133 13.89 -11.37 -8.59
CA ASP A 133 12.63 -12.09 -8.70
C ASP A 133 12.87 -13.60 -8.88
N ASP A 134 12.05 -14.42 -8.23
CA ASP A 134 12.25 -15.87 -8.21
C ASP A 134 10.98 -16.70 -8.38
N GLY A 135 9.84 -16.05 -8.59
CA GLY A 135 8.56 -16.73 -8.81
C GLY A 135 8.00 -17.45 -7.57
N SER A 136 8.58 -17.28 -6.37
CA SER A 136 8.18 -18.05 -5.18
C SER A 136 8.21 -17.29 -3.86
N SER A 137 9.17 -16.38 -3.67
CA SER A 137 9.38 -15.65 -2.41
C SER A 137 9.82 -14.20 -2.62
N CYS A 138 10.28 -13.85 -3.82
CA CYS A 138 10.77 -12.52 -4.16
C CYS A 138 10.11 -12.02 -5.44
N GLU A 139 9.55 -10.81 -5.41
CA GLU A 139 9.04 -10.11 -6.60
C GLU A 139 9.09 -8.59 -6.42
N GLY A 140 9.56 -7.86 -7.42
CA GLY A 140 9.49 -6.40 -7.47
C GLY A 140 10.30 -5.70 -6.37
N GLY A 141 11.42 -6.28 -5.95
CA GLY A 141 12.23 -5.74 -4.84
C GLY A 141 11.69 -6.05 -3.44
N VAL A 142 10.66 -6.89 -3.33
CA VAL A 142 10.04 -7.31 -2.06
C VAL A 142 10.30 -8.79 -1.81
N ILE A 143 10.68 -9.10 -0.57
CA ILE A 143 10.80 -10.45 -0.02
C ILE A 143 9.54 -10.75 0.79
N PHE A 144 8.84 -11.81 0.41
CA PHE A 144 7.61 -12.31 1.05
C PHE A 144 7.95 -13.49 1.95
N CYS A 145 7.77 -13.32 3.26
CA CYS A 145 8.17 -14.33 4.24
C CYS A 145 7.07 -15.35 4.58
N ASP A 146 5.83 -15.17 4.13
CA ASP A 146 4.70 -16.06 4.41
C ASP A 146 4.53 -16.38 5.92
N GLY A 147 4.65 -15.34 6.76
CA GLY A 147 4.63 -15.45 8.22
C GLY A 147 5.92 -16.00 8.87
N GLY A 148 6.89 -16.43 8.07
CA GLY A 148 8.16 -17.00 8.50
C GLY A 148 9.15 -16.00 9.10
N ASP A 149 10.36 -16.47 9.40
CA ASP A 149 11.42 -15.64 9.97
C ASP A 149 12.04 -14.73 8.90
N LYS A 150 11.92 -13.40 9.11
CA LYS A 150 12.47 -12.37 8.23
C LYS A 150 14.00 -12.44 8.11
N GLY A 151 14.69 -12.83 9.18
CA GLY A 151 16.15 -13.04 9.18
C GLY A 151 16.56 -14.23 8.32
N GLU A 152 15.82 -15.34 8.37
CA GLU A 152 16.08 -16.50 7.51
C GLU A 152 15.86 -16.19 6.03
N HIS A 153 14.80 -15.46 5.69
CA HIS A 153 14.53 -15.05 4.31
C HIS A 153 15.60 -14.08 3.79
N LEU A 154 16.06 -13.16 4.63
CA LEU A 154 17.16 -12.27 4.28
C LEU A 154 18.48 -13.04 4.09
N ASN A 155 18.75 -14.05 4.92
CA ASN A 155 19.90 -14.94 4.72
C ASN A 155 19.80 -15.75 3.43
N SER A 156 18.60 -16.22 3.08
CA SER A 156 18.35 -16.90 1.80
C SER A 156 18.69 -15.99 0.62
N LEU A 157 18.31 -14.71 0.67
CA LEU A 157 18.74 -13.72 -0.32
C LEU A 157 20.28 -13.62 -0.39
N PHE A 158 20.98 -13.51 0.74
CA PHE A 158 22.43 -13.39 0.76
C PHE A 158 23.16 -14.57 0.11
N SER A 159 22.59 -15.78 0.20
CA SER A 159 23.16 -16.97 -0.46
C SER A 159 23.10 -16.89 -2.00
N ARG A 160 22.24 -16.04 -2.55
CA ARG A 160 21.95 -15.92 -3.98
C ARG A 160 22.63 -14.73 -4.65
N ILE A 161 23.13 -13.78 -3.86
CA ILE A 161 23.74 -12.54 -4.37
C ILE A 161 25.23 -12.49 -4.07
N LYS A 162 25.97 -11.80 -4.94
CA LYS A 162 27.44 -11.70 -4.84
C LYS A 162 27.93 -10.52 -4.02
N ARG A 163 27.08 -9.51 -3.82
CA ARG A 163 27.40 -8.28 -3.11
C ARG A 163 26.77 -8.34 -1.72
N MET A 164 27.52 -7.93 -0.70
CA MET A 164 27.03 -7.81 0.67
C MET A 164 27.20 -6.36 1.16
N PRO A 165 26.28 -5.84 1.99
CA PRO A 165 26.45 -4.54 2.61
C PRO A 165 27.46 -4.61 3.75
N ARG A 166 28.01 -3.46 4.14
CA ARG A 166 28.72 -3.34 5.42
C ARG A 166 27.77 -3.07 6.58
N HIS A 167 26.62 -2.48 6.28
CA HIS A 167 25.63 -2.04 7.26
C HIS A 167 24.22 -2.24 6.72
N ILE A 168 23.31 -2.69 7.57
CA ILE A 168 21.87 -2.71 7.32
C ILE A 168 21.19 -1.81 8.34
N VAL A 169 20.37 -0.89 7.82
CA VAL A 169 19.36 -0.19 8.61
C VAL A 169 18.03 -0.85 8.33
N MET A 170 17.29 -1.24 9.37
CA MET A 170 15.96 -1.82 9.23
C MET A 170 14.92 -1.04 10.03
N LEU A 171 13.77 -0.77 9.40
CA LEU A 171 12.57 -0.26 10.09
C LEU A 171 11.49 -1.34 10.08
N ASP A 172 10.88 -1.56 11.23
CA ASP A 172 9.79 -2.52 11.40
C ASP A 172 8.92 -2.11 12.59
N ASP A 173 7.60 -2.26 12.46
CA ASP A 173 6.62 -1.98 13.52
C ASP A 173 6.57 -3.08 14.58
N LYS A 174 7.40 -4.13 14.51
CA LYS A 174 7.47 -5.19 15.52
C LYS A 174 8.92 -5.49 15.86
N LYS A 175 9.29 -5.17 17.11
CA LYS A 175 10.64 -5.36 17.64
C LYS A 175 11.20 -6.78 17.42
N LYS A 176 10.35 -7.81 17.53
CA LYS A 176 10.74 -9.22 17.30
C LYS A 176 11.34 -9.47 15.91
N HIS A 177 10.90 -8.74 14.89
CA HIS A 177 11.41 -8.88 13.52
C HIS A 177 12.80 -8.28 13.38
N LEU A 178 13.05 -7.12 14.02
CA LEU A 178 14.38 -6.51 14.11
C LEU A 178 15.36 -7.43 14.84
N GLU A 179 14.94 -8.03 15.95
CA GLU A 179 15.77 -8.96 16.73
C GLU A 179 16.16 -10.19 15.91
N ARG A 180 15.22 -10.77 15.17
CA ARG A 180 15.47 -11.91 14.26
C ARG A 180 16.47 -11.57 13.16
N VAL A 181 16.29 -10.44 12.48
CA VAL A 181 17.22 -9.97 11.45
C VAL A 181 18.59 -9.66 12.06
N MET A 182 18.65 -8.99 13.21
CA MET A 182 19.91 -8.73 13.91
C MET A 182 20.68 -10.01 14.23
N LEU A 183 19.99 -11.06 14.68
CA LEU A 183 20.59 -12.37 14.94
C LEU A 183 21.11 -13.02 13.66
N ALA A 184 20.31 -13.01 12.58
CA ALA A 184 20.68 -13.55 11.28
C ALA A 184 21.93 -12.87 10.68
N LEU A 185 22.10 -11.56 10.88
CA LEU A 185 23.23 -10.79 10.34
C LEU A 185 24.55 -11.01 11.08
N LYS A 186 24.52 -11.52 12.32
CA LYS A 186 25.74 -11.77 13.12
C LYS A 186 26.71 -12.72 12.42
N SER A 187 26.20 -13.77 11.79
CA SER A 187 27.02 -14.77 11.07
C SER A 187 27.73 -14.20 9.84
N HIS A 188 27.22 -13.09 9.29
CA HIS A 188 27.77 -12.43 8.11
C HIS A 188 28.73 -11.27 8.43
N GLY A 189 28.88 -10.92 9.72
CA GLY A 189 29.70 -9.76 10.11
C GLY A 189 29.14 -8.41 9.62
N ILE A 190 27.85 -8.36 9.28
CA ILE A 190 27.16 -7.16 8.81
C ILE A 190 26.74 -6.32 10.03
N LEU A 191 27.07 -5.03 10.04
CA LEU A 191 26.60 -4.11 11.08
C LEU A 191 25.09 -3.94 10.98
N PHE A 192 24.41 -3.76 12.11
CA PHE A 192 22.96 -3.64 12.14
C PHE A 192 22.49 -2.49 13.03
N THR A 193 21.61 -1.67 12.46
CA THR A 193 20.80 -0.69 13.17
C THR A 193 19.33 -0.97 12.92
N GLY A 194 18.62 -1.43 13.94
CA GLY A 194 17.18 -1.64 13.91
C GLY A 194 16.43 -0.47 14.52
N TYR A 195 15.30 -0.13 13.91
CA TYR A 195 14.41 0.91 14.38
C TYR A 195 13.00 0.34 14.55
N ARG A 196 12.56 0.18 15.80
CA ARG A 196 11.17 -0.15 16.11
C ARG A 196 10.34 1.09 15.82
N TYR A 197 9.61 1.03 14.72
CA TYR A 197 8.87 2.17 14.20
C TYR A 197 7.45 2.20 14.77
N GLY A 198 7.22 3.10 15.72
CA GLY A 198 5.98 3.20 16.49
C GLY A 198 5.06 4.35 16.04
N TYR A 199 5.08 4.71 14.75
CA TYR A 199 4.26 5.82 14.25
C TYR A 199 2.76 5.56 14.42
N LEU A 200 2.31 4.33 14.14
CA LEU A 200 0.89 3.93 14.21
C LEU A 200 0.50 3.21 15.50
N ASP A 201 1.35 3.22 16.54
CA ASP A 201 1.09 2.45 17.75
C ASP A 201 -0.23 2.86 18.44
N ASP A 202 -0.61 4.14 18.37
CA ASP A 202 -1.83 4.64 19.01
C ASP A 202 -3.07 4.36 18.16
N GLU A 203 -2.96 4.35 16.83
CA GLU A 203 -3.99 3.94 15.88
C GLU A 203 -4.27 2.43 15.99
N VAL A 204 -3.22 1.61 16.04
CA VAL A 204 -3.33 0.15 16.20
C VAL A 204 -4.02 -0.19 17.52
N LYS A 205 -3.72 0.50 18.62
CA LYS A 205 -4.42 0.31 19.91
C LYS A 205 -5.91 0.66 19.85
N LYS A 206 -6.31 1.58 18.97
CA LYS A 206 -7.71 1.99 18.78
C LYS A 206 -8.46 1.10 17.78
N PHE A 207 -7.80 0.09 17.22
CA PHE A 207 -8.40 -0.82 16.27
C PHE A 207 -9.70 -1.44 16.82
N ASN A 208 -10.74 -1.45 15.99
CA ASN A 208 -12.04 -2.00 16.34
C ASN A 208 -12.44 -3.09 15.32
N MET A 209 -12.49 -4.34 15.81
CA MET A 209 -12.85 -5.51 15.03
C MET A 209 -14.28 -5.43 14.47
N GLU A 210 -15.22 -4.81 15.20
CA GLU A 210 -16.60 -4.67 14.77
C GLU A 210 -16.70 -3.77 13.52
N ILE A 211 -15.98 -2.63 13.51
CA ILE A 211 -15.92 -1.75 12.34
C ILE A 211 -15.34 -2.50 11.14
N ALA A 212 -14.27 -3.27 11.34
CA ALA A 212 -13.67 -4.07 10.27
C ALA A 212 -14.65 -5.13 9.72
N ASN A 213 -15.42 -5.79 10.59
CA ASN A 213 -16.42 -6.78 10.19
C ASN A 213 -17.61 -6.15 9.47
N LEU A 214 -18.07 -4.96 9.89
CA LEU A 214 -19.08 -4.18 9.17
C LEU A 214 -18.59 -3.86 7.75
N GLN A 215 -17.35 -3.39 7.61
CA GLN A 215 -16.74 -3.11 6.31
C GLN A 215 -16.60 -4.36 5.43
N LEU A 216 -16.21 -5.49 6.01
CA LEU A 216 -16.20 -6.78 5.31
C LEU A 216 -17.61 -7.18 4.84
N ALA A 217 -18.65 -6.91 5.64
CA ALA A 217 -20.02 -7.21 5.28
C ALA A 217 -20.51 -6.41 4.08
N HIS A 218 -20.10 -5.16 3.94
CA HIS A 218 -20.38 -4.41 2.71
C HIS A 218 -19.81 -5.10 1.46
N LEU A 219 -18.76 -5.90 1.59
CA LEU A 219 -18.20 -6.66 0.49
C LEU A 219 -18.96 -7.94 0.14
N TRP A 220 -19.97 -8.33 0.92
CA TRP A 220 -20.62 -9.63 0.86
C TRP A 220 -21.00 -10.08 -0.55
N LYS A 221 -21.64 -9.19 -1.33
CA LYS A 221 -22.11 -9.48 -2.70
C LYS A 221 -20.98 -9.69 -3.71
N TRP A 222 -19.76 -9.26 -3.40
CA TRP A 222 -18.58 -9.43 -4.24
C TRP A 222 -17.65 -10.55 -3.76
N LEU A 223 -17.93 -11.14 -2.61
CA LEU A 223 -17.24 -12.35 -2.15
C LEU A 223 -17.74 -13.56 -2.94
N SER A 224 -16.84 -14.49 -3.27
CA SER A 224 -17.23 -15.77 -3.86
C SER A 224 -18.02 -16.61 -2.85
N ALA A 225 -18.82 -17.58 -3.33
CA ALA A 225 -19.57 -18.49 -2.46
C ALA A 225 -18.66 -19.19 -1.42
N THR A 226 -17.48 -19.64 -1.83
CA THR A 226 -16.49 -20.24 -0.93
C THR A 226 -16.05 -19.29 0.17
N VAL A 227 -15.75 -18.03 -0.17
CA VAL A 227 -15.33 -17.04 0.83
C VAL A 227 -16.50 -16.65 1.75
N GLN A 228 -17.72 -16.57 1.23
CA GLN A 228 -18.92 -16.35 2.06
C GLN A 228 -19.12 -17.48 3.08
N GLU A 229 -18.89 -18.74 2.69
CA GLU A 229 -18.90 -19.89 3.60
C GLU A 229 -17.80 -19.79 4.66
N ASP A 230 -16.58 -19.41 4.28
CA ASP A 230 -15.48 -19.19 5.23
C ASP A 230 -15.81 -18.09 6.24
N VAL A 231 -16.38 -16.98 5.79
CA VAL A 231 -16.82 -15.87 6.66
C VAL A 231 -17.89 -16.33 7.66
N LYS A 232 -18.86 -17.14 7.22
CA LYS A 232 -19.89 -17.74 8.09
C LYS A 232 -19.29 -18.72 9.08
N LYS A 233 -18.42 -19.63 8.61
CA LYS A 233 -17.72 -20.61 9.45
C LYS A 233 -16.90 -19.94 10.55
N LEU A 234 -16.27 -18.81 10.24
CA LEU A 234 -15.50 -18.00 11.19
C LEU A 234 -16.38 -17.08 12.05
N LYS A 235 -17.69 -16.99 11.78
CA LYS A 235 -18.63 -16.12 12.50
C LYS A 235 -18.18 -14.65 12.53
N LEU A 236 -17.66 -14.15 11.41
CA LEU A 236 -17.16 -12.77 11.33
C LEU A 236 -18.29 -11.75 11.14
N ILE A 237 -19.41 -12.17 10.53
CA ILE A 237 -20.56 -11.31 10.24
C ILE A 237 -21.82 -12.02 10.76
N SER A 238 -22.74 -11.28 11.40
CA SER A 238 -24.04 -11.82 11.80
C SER A 238 -25.01 -11.89 10.62
N GLU A 239 -25.94 -12.85 10.66
CA GLU A 239 -26.93 -13.02 9.58
C GLU A 239 -27.87 -11.83 9.44
N GLU A 240 -28.22 -11.17 10.56
CA GLU A 240 -29.01 -9.93 10.59
C GLU A 240 -28.30 -8.82 9.78
N LEU A 241 -26.99 -8.69 9.97
CA LEU A 241 -26.23 -7.64 9.32
C LEU A 241 -26.18 -7.82 7.80
N ILE A 242 -26.14 -9.05 7.29
CA ILE A 242 -26.12 -9.34 5.84
C ILE A 242 -27.41 -8.85 5.16
N ASN A 243 -28.54 -8.90 5.87
CA ASN A 243 -29.85 -8.53 5.33
C ASN A 243 -30.11 -7.01 5.36
N ASP A 244 -29.47 -6.29 6.28
CA ASP A 244 -29.70 -4.86 6.53
C ASP A 244 -28.64 -3.91 5.88
N LEU A 245 -27.76 -4.42 5.02
CA LEU A 245 -26.71 -3.62 4.36
C LEU A 245 -27.32 -2.54 3.44
N SER A 246 -27.54 -1.34 3.98
CA SER A 246 -27.76 -0.13 3.19
C SER A 246 -26.41 0.41 2.67
N PRO A 247 -26.35 1.07 1.49
CA PRO A 247 -25.10 1.52 0.87
C PRO A 247 -24.35 2.66 1.59
N SER A 248 -24.67 2.97 2.85
CA SER A 248 -24.28 4.24 3.50
C SER A 248 -22.88 4.29 4.12
N ILE A 249 -22.10 3.21 4.09
CA ILE A 249 -20.67 3.27 4.45
C ILE A 249 -19.87 3.66 3.20
N ASP A 250 -18.92 4.57 3.41
CA ASP A 250 -18.13 5.29 2.42
C ASP A 250 -17.34 4.35 1.47
N LEU A 251 -18.04 3.82 0.48
CA LEU A 251 -17.54 2.91 -0.55
C LEU A 251 -16.45 3.55 -1.43
N GLU A 252 -16.29 4.88 -1.37
CA GLU A 252 -15.26 5.65 -2.07
C GLU A 252 -13.83 5.19 -1.68
N ASN A 253 -13.65 4.63 -0.47
CA ASN A 253 -12.33 4.16 -0.02
C ASN A 253 -11.99 2.71 -0.44
N PHE A 254 -12.95 1.96 -0.98
CA PHE A 254 -12.74 0.57 -1.39
C PHE A 254 -12.26 0.46 -2.84
N PHE A 255 -12.65 1.40 -3.70
CA PHE A 255 -12.47 1.30 -5.15
C PHE A 255 -11.74 2.53 -5.70
N LEU A 256 -10.93 2.38 -6.76
CA LEU A 256 -10.40 3.53 -7.49
C LEU A 256 -11.55 4.26 -8.21
N PRO A 257 -11.49 5.59 -8.44
CA PRO A 257 -12.49 6.30 -9.25
C PRO A 257 -12.77 5.68 -10.63
N SER A 258 -11.78 5.00 -11.20
CA SER A 258 -11.86 4.28 -12.48
C SER A 258 -12.36 2.83 -12.36
N HIS A 259 -12.51 2.30 -11.16
CA HIS A 259 -12.97 0.93 -10.94
C HIS A 259 -14.46 0.83 -11.26
N PRO A 260 -14.93 -0.23 -11.96
CA PRO A 260 -16.34 -0.37 -12.35
C PRO A 260 -17.34 -0.31 -11.20
N LEU A 261 -16.87 -0.53 -9.96
CA LEU A 261 -17.67 -0.54 -8.73
C LEU A 261 -17.46 0.71 -7.86
N HIS A 262 -16.73 1.71 -8.33
CA HIS A 262 -16.67 2.99 -7.61
C HIS A 262 -18.07 3.59 -7.54
N PRO A 263 -18.53 4.06 -6.36
CA PRO A 263 -19.78 4.78 -6.27
C PRO A 263 -19.73 5.97 -7.23
N THR A 264 -20.53 5.95 -8.29
CA THR A 264 -20.81 7.17 -9.03
C THR A 264 -21.80 7.94 -8.18
N LYS A 265 -21.50 9.22 -7.87
CA LYS A 265 -22.45 10.09 -7.16
C LYS A 265 -23.79 10.01 -7.90
N LEU A 266 -24.77 9.34 -7.30
CA LEU A 266 -26.16 9.48 -7.68
C LEU A 266 -26.50 10.93 -7.35
N HIS A 267 -26.41 11.80 -8.36
CA HIS A 267 -27.07 13.09 -8.31
C HIS A 267 -28.55 12.80 -8.05
N SER A 268 -28.98 13.07 -6.82
CA SER A 268 -30.39 13.22 -6.47
C SER A 268 -30.92 14.49 -7.14
N ASP A 269 -31.00 14.49 -8.46
CA ASP A 269 -31.79 15.46 -9.19
C ASP A 269 -33.23 14.93 -9.20
N GLU A 270 -33.99 15.25 -8.14
CA GLU A 270 -35.44 15.31 -8.24
C GLU A 270 -35.83 16.37 -9.28
N LYS A 271 -35.77 16.02 -10.56
CA LYS A 271 -36.44 16.79 -11.62
C LYS A 271 -37.94 16.53 -11.51
N LYS A 272 -38.62 17.36 -10.73
CA LYS A 272 -40.07 17.59 -10.91
C LYS A 272 -40.31 18.06 -12.34
N PRO A 273 -41.26 17.47 -13.10
CA PRO A 273 -41.56 17.91 -14.45
C PRO A 273 -42.37 19.20 -14.36
N LYS A 274 -41.75 20.35 -14.66
CA LYS A 274 -42.51 21.58 -14.91
C LYS A 274 -42.82 21.68 -16.40
N LEU A 275 -44.10 21.42 -16.67
CA LEU A 275 -44.85 21.67 -17.89
C LEU A 275 -44.36 22.89 -18.70
N LEU A 276 -44.19 22.66 -20.00
CA LEU A 276 -44.15 23.72 -21.02
C LEU A 276 -45.34 24.66 -20.87
N LYS A 277 -45.08 25.96 -20.76
CA LYS A 277 -45.97 27.01 -21.26
C LYS A 277 -45.22 27.82 -22.32
N ARG A 278 -45.81 27.86 -23.52
CA ARG A 278 -45.34 28.60 -24.70
C ARG A 278 -45.81 30.05 -24.68
N SER A 279 -44.92 30.91 -25.21
CA SER A 279 -45.12 32.26 -25.78
C SER A 279 -45.52 33.38 -24.82
N SER A 280 -45.08 34.64 -24.96
CA SER A 280 -44.81 35.39 -26.20
C SER A 280 -43.93 36.64 -25.95
N SER A 281 -43.36 37.17 -27.04
CA SER A 281 -42.77 38.51 -27.27
C SER A 281 -41.24 38.66 -27.20
N ALA A 282 -40.70 39.25 -28.28
CA ALA A 282 -39.31 39.57 -28.60
C ALA A 282 -39.14 41.12 -28.67
N PRO A 283 -38.06 41.75 -29.21
CA PRO A 283 -36.65 41.36 -29.42
C PRO A 283 -35.63 42.50 -29.04
N SER A 284 -34.35 42.30 -29.39
CA SER A 284 -33.18 43.22 -29.51
C SER A 284 -32.11 43.03 -28.40
N PHE A 285 -30.79 43.01 -28.65
CA PHE A 285 -29.95 43.74 -29.59
C PHE A 285 -28.69 42.96 -30.03
N PHE A 286 -28.41 43.06 -31.33
CA PHE A 286 -27.15 43.02 -32.11
C PHE A 286 -25.84 42.34 -31.63
N VAL A 287 -25.42 41.45 -32.54
CA VAL A 287 -24.07 41.01 -32.92
C VAL A 287 -23.10 42.17 -33.22
N LYS A 288 -21.84 42.07 -32.79
CA LYS A 288 -20.71 42.68 -33.52
C LYS A 288 -19.35 41.98 -33.32
N GLU A 289 -18.91 41.34 -34.43
CA GLU A 289 -17.53 41.26 -34.96
C GLU A 289 -16.46 40.54 -34.13
N MET A 290 -16.25 39.23 -34.37
CA MET A 290 -15.20 38.75 -35.29
C MET A 290 -15.14 39.51 -36.63
N LEU A 291 -14.06 40.29 -36.82
CA LEU A 291 -13.31 40.49 -38.06
C LEU A 291 -12.30 41.63 -37.85
N LYS A 292 -11.03 41.27 -37.61
CA LYS A 292 -9.84 41.98 -38.09
C LYS A 292 -8.61 41.13 -37.79
N ALA A 293 -8.41 40.15 -38.65
CA ALA A 293 -7.07 39.85 -39.11
C ALA A 293 -6.70 40.93 -40.14
N THR A 294 -5.50 41.50 -40.05
CA THR A 294 -4.57 41.77 -41.16
C THR A 294 -3.45 42.69 -40.70
N GLU A 295 -2.24 42.43 -41.22
CA GLU A 295 -1.01 43.25 -41.19
C GLU A 295 -0.17 43.12 -39.90
N ALA A 296 1.10 42.72 -39.90
CA ALA A 296 2.09 42.72 -40.98
C ALA A 296 3.12 41.59 -40.83
N GLU A 297 3.49 41.04 -41.98
CA GLU A 297 4.63 40.18 -42.25
C GLU A 297 5.97 40.93 -42.21
N ALA A 298 7.04 40.10 -42.21
CA ALA A 298 8.37 40.35 -42.76
C ALA A 298 9.34 41.18 -41.88
N VAL A 299 10.60 40.79 -41.67
CA VAL A 299 11.62 40.45 -42.67
C VAL A 299 12.80 39.66 -42.04
N GLN A 300 13.21 38.58 -42.74
CA GLN A 300 14.54 37.95 -42.96
C GLN A 300 15.47 37.55 -41.80
N SER A 301 15.93 36.28 -41.69
CA SER A 301 16.88 35.50 -42.56
C SER A 301 18.30 36.10 -42.53
N ILE A 302 19.36 35.42 -42.07
CA ILE A 302 20.22 34.43 -42.78
C ILE A 302 21.26 33.96 -41.71
N GLU A 303 21.40 32.66 -41.33
CA GLU A 303 22.29 31.61 -41.92
C GLU A 303 23.80 32.01 -41.91
N VAL A 304 24.85 31.25 -41.56
CA VAL A 304 25.27 29.86 -41.82
C VAL A 304 26.53 29.54 -40.95
N ALA A 305 26.71 28.25 -40.61
CA ALA A 305 27.97 27.46 -40.50
C ALA A 305 28.89 27.47 -39.24
N ARG A 306 28.96 26.26 -38.65
CA ARG A 306 30.09 25.55 -38.00
C ARG A 306 31.32 25.45 -38.95
N PRO A 307 32.57 25.10 -38.52
CA PRO A 307 32.88 24.00 -37.59
C PRO A 307 34.16 24.11 -36.70
N SER A 308 34.37 22.98 -36.03
CA SER A 308 35.26 22.50 -34.96
C SER A 308 36.79 22.53 -35.11
N THR A 309 37.47 22.78 -33.97
CA THR A 309 38.75 22.19 -33.43
C THR A 309 40.05 22.29 -34.23
N PRO A 310 41.25 22.16 -33.62
CA PRO A 310 41.63 21.56 -32.32
C PRO A 310 41.85 22.56 -31.18
#